data_AF-A0A532V9D1-F1
#
_entry.id   AF-A0A532V9D1-F1
#
_cell.length_a   1.000
_cell.length_b   1.000
_cell.length_c   1.000
_cell.angle_alpha   90.00
_cell.angle_beta   90.00
_cell.angle_gamma   90.00
#
_symmetry.space_group_name_H-M   'P 1'
#
loop_
_entity.id
_entity.type
_entity.pdbx_description
1 polymer ?
#
loop_
_entity_poly.entity_id
_entity_poly.type
_entity_poly.pdbx_seq_one_letter_code
_entity_poly.pdbx_strand_id
1 'polypeptide(L)'
;MKSDSYEYDLFISHRSTNEDTEFAKRLAGDIESEIYQGPPLKVFLDKWDIRTGSLPGSINKAISKSRFWGFVLTPAYFSSDSGWTDAESDSIISLDPNNRQGRIIPLLFKNCILPPLISQYPYIDFRNNYENGLQKLLYILKKQPFPRGTKQSRKLVSIPGPVERRFLPDKGFISDVEPDQIEELLQCNLLPFKQLPDVVYRAFVFQKYARYQKDEIKNVIRDAHKGIPAFRLHKKKIITFHNLHASDVPLGLVVDHDYIEEKPTKELLQNVSDRNIVTSLLNMEIDRFLYRLGLIKDETKPDKHRFYFPPKNGTVNIIWWKAFQKRASRKVAKPCKKDGEVMFWRHAAANIKAMYLQGKYYLHIEPTWVFTEDGSTIITGALAGKLAIRWAGPERNLGILYHIRFWTSIMRGKSGTIVIKTGDQNVKISTRPAFVRLSFGIADDQKKPMASLDEEAEIITKDEKTMEDLIVGSEADFEDSESSEETIEEEYEEV
;
A
#
# COMPACT_ATOMS: atom_id res chain seq x y z
N MET A 1 20.40 -17.01 38.75
CA MET A 1 19.00 -16.96 38.28
C MET A 1 18.11 -17.10 39.51
N LYS A 2 17.31 -16.08 39.85
CA LYS A 2 16.36 -16.18 40.97
C LYS A 2 15.25 -17.17 40.57
N SER A 3 14.94 -18.13 41.43
CA SER A 3 13.75 -18.97 41.26
C SER A 3 12.51 -18.09 41.39
N ASP A 4 11.76 -17.93 40.31
CA ASP A 4 10.45 -17.26 40.33
C ASP A 4 9.50 -18.11 41.18
N SER A 5 9.36 -17.81 42.48
CA SER A 5 8.52 -18.58 43.41
C SER A 5 7.05 -18.20 43.30
N TYR A 6 6.46 -18.35 42.11
CA TYR A 6 5.01 -18.25 41.92
C TYR A 6 4.36 -19.60 42.29
N GLU A 7 3.20 -19.55 42.96
CA GLU A 7 2.46 -20.75 43.37
C GLU A 7 1.66 -21.33 42.19
N TYR A 8 1.24 -20.47 41.25
CA TYR A 8 0.47 -20.80 40.05
C TYR A 8 1.14 -20.26 38.78
N ASP A 9 1.03 -20.98 37.68
CA ASP A 9 1.52 -20.57 36.36
C ASP A 9 0.54 -19.61 35.68
N LEU A 10 -0.76 -19.86 35.82
CA LEU A 10 -1.82 -19.05 35.23
C LEU A 10 -2.99 -18.88 36.19
N PHE A 11 -3.43 -17.64 36.36
CA PHE A 11 -4.74 -17.29 36.91
C PHE A 11 -5.73 -17.15 35.77
N ILE A 12 -6.92 -17.75 35.83
CA ILE A 12 -7.97 -17.54 34.82
C ILE A 12 -9.16 -16.83 35.45
N SER A 13 -9.40 -15.61 35.00
CA SER A 13 -10.60 -14.83 35.30
C SER A 13 -11.67 -15.09 34.24
N HIS A 14 -12.87 -15.47 34.69
CA HIS A 14 -14.02 -15.69 33.82
C HIS A 14 -15.31 -15.27 34.54
N ARG A 15 -16.37 -15.02 33.78
CA ARG A 15 -17.71 -14.77 34.33
C ARG A 15 -18.35 -16.11 34.70
N SER A 16 -19.08 -16.20 35.82
CA SER A 16 -19.85 -17.40 36.19
C SER A 16 -21.14 -17.57 35.38
N THR A 17 -21.03 -17.52 34.06
CA THR A 17 -22.06 -18.06 33.17
C THR A 17 -21.72 -19.53 32.90
N ASN A 18 -22.73 -20.37 32.72
CA ASN A 18 -22.51 -21.81 32.49
C ASN A 18 -21.49 -22.07 31.37
N GLU A 19 -21.58 -21.36 30.25
CA GLU A 19 -20.68 -21.54 29.12
C GLU A 19 -19.23 -21.09 29.39
N ASP A 20 -19.06 -19.95 30.05
CA ASP A 20 -17.73 -19.39 30.34
C ASP A 20 -17.02 -20.20 31.44
N THR A 21 -17.79 -20.73 32.41
CA THR A 21 -17.28 -21.65 33.44
C THR A 21 -16.88 -23.00 32.87
N GLU A 22 -17.67 -23.58 31.97
CA GLU A 22 -17.28 -24.85 31.33
C GLU A 22 -16.05 -24.67 30.43
N PHE A 23 -15.95 -23.55 29.71
CA PHE A 23 -14.74 -23.20 28.96
C PHE A 23 -13.51 -23.05 29.87
N ALA A 24 -13.62 -22.30 30.98
CA ALA A 24 -12.50 -22.08 31.90
C ALA A 24 -12.05 -23.38 32.59
N LYS A 25 -12.98 -24.25 32.99
CA LYS A 25 -12.67 -25.58 33.54
C LYS A 25 -11.96 -26.47 32.54
N ARG A 26 -12.46 -26.52 31.29
CA ARG A 26 -11.82 -27.28 30.22
C ARG A 26 -10.39 -26.78 29.99
N LEU A 27 -10.22 -25.46 29.87
CA LEU A 27 -8.92 -24.84 29.64
C LEU A 27 -7.94 -25.10 30.79
N ALA A 28 -8.39 -25.01 32.04
CA ALA A 28 -7.55 -25.34 33.19
C ALA A 28 -7.15 -26.81 33.21
N GLY A 29 -8.10 -27.73 33.00
CA GLY A 29 -7.81 -29.17 32.97
C GLY A 29 -6.80 -29.54 31.89
N ASP A 30 -6.95 -28.95 30.69
CA ASP A 30 -6.02 -29.17 29.59
C ASP A 30 -4.63 -28.60 29.89
N ILE A 31 -4.52 -27.44 30.54
CA ILE A 31 -3.23 -26.86 30.97
C ILE A 31 -2.59 -27.67 32.10
N GLU A 32 -3.35 -28.13 33.09
CA GLU A 32 -2.83 -28.92 34.21
C GLU A 32 -2.39 -30.33 33.79
N SER A 33 -2.89 -30.82 32.66
CA SER A 33 -2.40 -32.06 32.04
C SER A 33 -0.99 -31.93 31.43
N GLU A 34 -0.50 -30.70 31.25
CA GLU A 34 0.76 -30.40 30.58
C GLU A 34 1.90 -30.20 31.59
N ILE A 35 3.03 -30.85 31.33
CA ILE A 35 4.21 -30.83 32.21
C ILE A 35 5.23 -29.79 31.72
N TYR A 36 5.82 -29.03 32.65
CA TYR A 36 6.87 -28.06 32.34
C TYR A 36 7.93 -27.97 33.44
N GLN A 37 9.21 -28.19 33.10
CA GLN A 37 10.36 -28.15 34.02
C GLN A 37 10.18 -29.00 35.30
N GLY A 38 9.42 -30.09 35.23
CA GLY A 38 9.21 -31.03 36.32
C GLY A 38 7.73 -31.27 36.64
N PRO A 39 7.09 -30.47 37.51
CA PRO A 39 5.69 -30.65 37.87
C PRO A 39 4.72 -30.25 36.72
N PRO A 40 3.45 -30.70 36.78
CA PRO A 40 2.39 -30.17 35.92
C PRO A 40 2.23 -28.66 36.15
N LEU A 41 1.83 -27.95 35.10
CA LEU A 41 1.46 -26.54 35.21
C LEU A 41 0.31 -26.39 36.20
N LYS A 42 0.32 -25.31 36.99
CA LYS A 42 -0.70 -25.06 38.01
C LYS A 42 -1.60 -23.91 37.60
N VAL A 43 -2.91 -24.15 37.56
CA VAL A 43 -3.90 -23.12 37.23
C VAL A 43 -4.70 -22.77 38.46
N PHE A 44 -4.93 -21.47 38.68
CA PHE A 44 -5.89 -21.00 39.66
C PHE A 44 -7.16 -20.55 38.94
N LEU A 45 -8.25 -21.31 39.14
CA LEU A 45 -9.60 -20.93 38.71
C LEU A 45 -10.36 -20.30 39.87
N ASP A 46 -10.89 -19.10 39.66
CA ASP A 46 -11.84 -18.50 40.61
C ASP A 46 -13.29 -18.65 40.11
N LYS A 47 -14.23 -18.94 41.02
CA LYS A 47 -15.66 -19.00 40.75
C LYS A 47 -16.29 -17.66 41.13
N TRP A 48 -16.53 -16.80 40.16
CA TRP A 48 -17.15 -15.49 40.39
C TRP A 48 -18.66 -15.59 40.62
N ASP A 49 -19.11 -16.12 41.76
CA ASP A 49 -20.54 -16.16 42.10
C ASP A 49 -20.95 -14.81 42.72
N ILE A 50 -21.27 -13.82 41.87
CA ILE A 50 -21.76 -12.51 42.35
C ILE A 50 -23.23 -12.63 42.74
N ARG A 51 -23.48 -13.23 43.90
CA ARG A 51 -24.74 -13.10 44.64
C ARG A 51 -24.50 -13.14 46.15
N THR A 52 -23.58 -12.32 46.66
CA THR A 52 -23.60 -11.72 48.02
C THR A 52 -22.25 -11.09 48.31
N GLY A 53 -22.25 -9.85 48.83
CA GLY A 53 -21.04 -9.11 49.15
C GLY A 53 -20.14 -9.82 50.18
N SER A 54 -18.98 -10.30 49.73
CA SER A 54 -17.65 -10.28 50.36
C SER A 54 -16.78 -11.30 49.59
N LEU A 55 -15.67 -10.90 48.96
CA LEU A 55 -14.33 -11.03 49.55
C LEU A 55 -13.26 -10.26 48.71
N PRO A 56 -12.53 -9.29 49.29
CA PRO A 56 -11.36 -8.64 48.65
C PRO A 56 -10.02 -9.42 48.79
N GLY A 57 -10.01 -10.54 49.53
CA GLY A 57 -8.77 -11.21 49.96
C GLY A 57 -8.17 -12.20 48.94
N SER A 58 -9.00 -12.83 48.10
CA SER A 58 -8.57 -13.92 47.21
C SER A 58 -7.91 -13.41 45.92
N ILE A 59 -8.32 -12.23 45.43
CA ILE A 59 -7.86 -11.63 44.17
C ILE A 59 -6.42 -11.11 44.31
N ASN A 60 -6.12 -10.31 45.34
CA ASN A 60 -4.75 -9.85 45.62
C ASN A 60 -3.78 -11.01 45.84
N LYS A 61 -4.27 -12.10 46.44
CA LYS A 61 -3.52 -13.34 46.63
C LYS A 61 -3.28 -14.07 45.30
N ALA A 62 -4.27 -14.13 44.41
CA ALA A 62 -4.12 -14.72 43.08
C ALA A 62 -3.17 -13.91 42.17
N ILE A 63 -3.27 -12.58 42.20
CA ILE A 63 -2.41 -11.65 41.44
C ILE A 63 -0.95 -11.76 41.86
N SER A 64 -0.69 -11.77 43.18
CA SER A 64 0.67 -11.86 43.72
C SER A 64 1.30 -13.24 43.55
N LYS A 65 0.49 -14.31 43.50
CA LYS A 65 0.98 -15.70 43.46
C LYS A 65 0.98 -16.34 42.07
N SER A 66 0.39 -15.72 41.05
CA SER A 66 0.30 -16.29 39.70
C SER A 66 1.27 -15.63 38.73
N ARG A 67 1.98 -16.42 37.90
CA ARG A 67 2.93 -15.89 36.92
C ARG A 67 2.24 -15.08 35.81
N PHE A 68 1.16 -15.61 35.25
CA PHE A 68 0.35 -14.97 34.20
C PHE A 68 -1.12 -14.83 34.62
N TRP A 69 -1.84 -13.89 34.00
CA TRP A 69 -3.26 -13.62 34.23
C TRP A 69 -4.03 -13.70 32.90
N GLY A 70 -4.84 -14.74 32.76
CA GLY A 70 -5.72 -15.01 31.63
C GLY A 70 -7.12 -14.43 31.85
N PHE A 71 -7.62 -13.62 30.92
CA PHE A 71 -8.98 -13.05 31.01
C PHE A 71 -9.86 -13.63 29.91
N VAL A 72 -10.92 -14.37 30.27
CA VAL A 72 -11.86 -14.95 29.31
C VAL A 72 -12.85 -13.88 28.83
N LEU A 73 -12.61 -13.34 27.63
CA LEU A 73 -13.35 -12.21 27.09
C LEU A 73 -14.61 -12.67 26.37
N THR A 74 -15.77 -12.25 26.89
CA THR A 74 -17.10 -12.47 26.33
C THR A 74 -17.96 -11.22 26.48
N PRO A 75 -19.10 -11.08 25.77
CA PRO A 75 -20.05 -10.01 26.04
C PRO A 75 -20.50 -9.97 27.51
N ALA A 76 -20.71 -11.13 28.12
CA ALA A 76 -21.11 -11.28 29.51
C ALA A 76 -20.01 -10.84 30.51
N TYR A 77 -18.75 -10.88 30.08
CA TYR A 77 -17.63 -10.34 30.83
C TYR A 77 -17.74 -8.81 30.97
N PHE A 78 -18.30 -8.10 29.98
CA PHE A 78 -18.36 -6.63 29.92
C PHE A 78 -19.74 -6.00 30.18
N SER A 79 -20.81 -6.79 30.36
CA SER A 79 -22.15 -6.28 30.64
C SER A 79 -22.31 -5.89 32.13
N SER A 80 -22.27 -4.59 32.43
CA SER A 80 -22.42 -3.95 33.76
C SER A 80 -23.71 -4.35 34.49
N ASP A 81 -23.66 -4.94 35.69
CA ASP A 81 -23.64 -4.19 36.98
C ASP A 81 -22.36 -4.36 37.84
N SER A 82 -21.30 -5.03 37.36
CA SER A 82 -20.02 -5.19 38.11
C SER A 82 -18.86 -5.68 37.21
N GLY A 83 -18.90 -5.44 35.90
CA GLY A 83 -18.16 -6.24 34.90
C GLY A 83 -16.82 -5.70 34.37
N TRP A 84 -16.57 -4.39 34.39
CA TRP A 84 -15.28 -3.81 33.95
C TRP A 84 -15.03 -2.41 34.56
N THR A 85 -15.70 -2.10 35.67
CA THR A 85 -15.66 -0.76 36.31
C THR A 85 -15.51 -0.82 37.82
N ASP A 86 -15.37 -2.02 38.39
CA ASP A 86 -15.02 -2.11 39.80
C ASP A 86 -13.53 -1.83 39.95
N ALA A 87 -13.19 -1.07 40.99
CA ALA A 87 -11.85 -0.60 41.32
C ALA A 87 -10.77 -1.70 41.27
N GLU A 88 -11.15 -2.98 41.29
CA GLU A 88 -10.30 -4.16 41.21
C GLU A 88 -9.72 -4.45 39.81
N SER A 89 -10.46 -4.24 38.72
CA SER A 89 -9.91 -4.37 37.35
C SER A 89 -8.98 -3.21 37.01
N ASP A 90 -9.33 -2.02 37.48
CA ASP A 90 -8.48 -0.83 37.45
C ASP A 90 -7.23 -1.01 38.33
N SER A 91 -7.30 -1.79 39.41
CA SER A 91 -6.14 -2.15 40.24
C SER A 91 -5.16 -3.08 39.51
N ILE A 92 -5.65 -4.08 38.77
CA ILE A 92 -4.79 -5.00 38.01
C ILE A 92 -4.13 -4.29 36.84
N ILE A 93 -4.86 -3.43 36.14
CA ILE A 93 -4.33 -2.65 35.02
C ILE A 93 -3.42 -1.53 35.52
N SER A 94 -3.73 -0.87 36.65
CA SER A 94 -2.85 0.18 37.21
C SER A 94 -1.49 -0.36 37.68
N LEU A 95 -1.39 -1.65 38.02
CA LEU A 95 -0.12 -2.31 38.35
C LEU A 95 0.80 -2.46 37.12
N ASP A 96 0.24 -2.64 35.92
CA ASP A 96 1.01 -2.66 34.67
C ASP A 96 0.18 -2.17 33.46
N PRO A 97 -0.06 -0.85 33.32
CA PRO A 97 -1.01 -0.29 32.34
C PRO A 97 -0.60 -0.53 30.88
N ASN A 98 0.69 -0.76 30.65
CA ASN A 98 1.25 -0.98 29.32
C ASN A 98 1.61 -2.46 29.10
N ASN A 99 1.26 -3.35 30.04
CA ASN A 99 1.65 -4.77 30.05
C ASN A 99 3.16 -4.97 29.77
N ARG A 100 4.02 -4.10 30.34
CA ARG A 100 5.48 -4.14 30.12
C ARG A 100 6.10 -5.44 30.61
N GLN A 101 5.47 -6.08 31.61
CA GLN A 101 5.90 -7.37 32.13
C GLN A 101 5.31 -8.55 31.34
N GLY A 102 4.39 -8.30 30.40
CA GLY A 102 3.78 -9.33 29.55
C GLY A 102 2.97 -10.36 30.31
N ARG A 103 2.40 -10.00 31.47
CA ARG A 103 1.70 -10.93 32.37
C ARG A 103 0.21 -11.05 32.07
N ILE A 104 -0.38 -10.05 31.42
CA ILE A 104 -1.79 -10.03 31.02
C ILE A 104 -1.95 -10.76 29.69
N ILE A 105 -2.80 -11.79 29.66
CA ILE A 105 -3.11 -12.61 28.48
C ILE A 105 -4.64 -12.56 28.24
N PRO A 106 -5.11 -11.71 27.32
CA PRO A 106 -6.52 -11.70 26.95
C PRO A 106 -6.88 -12.98 26.15
N LEU A 107 -7.92 -13.69 26.56
CA LEU A 107 -8.40 -14.95 25.96
C LEU A 107 -9.78 -14.70 25.32
N LEU A 108 -9.81 -14.42 24.03
CA LEU A 108 -11.05 -14.07 23.32
C LEU A 108 -11.90 -15.31 23.05
N PHE A 109 -12.95 -15.52 23.84
CA PHE A 109 -13.84 -16.67 23.70
C PHE A 109 -15.07 -16.37 22.84
N LYS A 110 -15.62 -15.14 22.91
CA LYS A 110 -16.79 -14.71 22.11
C LYS A 110 -16.60 -13.31 21.54
N ASN A 111 -17.28 -13.02 20.43
CA ASN A 111 -17.30 -11.68 19.83
C ASN A 111 -17.84 -10.66 20.84
N CYS A 112 -17.02 -9.69 21.23
CA CYS A 112 -17.39 -8.62 22.16
C CYS A 112 -16.68 -7.31 21.77
N ILE A 113 -17.25 -6.18 22.22
CA ILE A 113 -16.62 -4.87 22.05
C ILE A 113 -15.60 -4.72 23.18
N LEU A 114 -14.31 -4.72 22.83
CA LEU A 114 -13.24 -4.62 23.80
C LEU A 114 -13.05 -3.17 24.26
N PRO A 115 -12.92 -2.91 25.58
CA PRO A 115 -12.54 -1.59 26.09
C PRO A 115 -11.19 -1.12 25.52
N PRO A 116 -10.97 0.20 25.37
CA PRO A 116 -9.75 0.75 24.77
C PRO A 116 -8.44 0.23 25.36
N LEU A 117 -8.39 -0.02 26.67
CA LEU A 117 -7.20 -0.53 27.35
C LEU A 117 -6.87 -1.98 26.96
N ILE A 118 -7.86 -2.87 26.88
CA ILE A 118 -7.64 -4.27 26.48
C ILE A 118 -7.39 -4.39 24.98
N SER A 119 -8.04 -3.54 24.18
CA SER A 119 -7.91 -3.57 22.71
C SER A 119 -6.48 -3.35 22.21
N GLN A 120 -5.59 -2.83 23.06
CA GLN A 120 -4.18 -2.60 22.77
C GLN A 120 -3.30 -3.84 23.03
N TYR A 121 -3.80 -4.86 23.73
CA TYR A 121 -3.03 -6.07 24.03
C TYR A 121 -3.32 -7.17 23.00
N PRO A 122 -2.28 -7.93 22.56
CA PRO A 122 -2.49 -9.11 21.74
C PRO A 122 -3.30 -10.14 22.52
N TYR A 123 -4.35 -10.70 21.91
CA TYR A 123 -5.22 -11.70 22.52
C TYR A 123 -5.03 -13.07 21.86
N ILE A 124 -5.33 -14.14 22.59
CA ILE A 124 -5.43 -15.49 22.05
C ILE A 124 -6.88 -15.74 21.66
N ASP A 125 -7.12 -16.06 20.39
CA ASP A 125 -8.47 -16.30 19.87
C ASP A 125 -8.91 -17.77 20.04
N PHE A 126 -9.96 -17.97 20.83
CA PHE A 126 -10.59 -19.27 21.08
C PHE A 126 -11.92 -19.45 20.33
N ARG A 127 -12.38 -18.47 19.53
CA ARG A 127 -13.72 -18.49 18.90
C ARG A 127 -13.88 -19.61 17.87
N ASN A 128 -12.84 -19.88 17.09
CA ASN A 128 -12.91 -20.76 15.91
C ASN A 128 -12.13 -22.07 16.06
N ASN A 129 -11.07 -22.09 16.87
CA ASN A 129 -10.21 -23.26 17.02
C ASN A 129 -9.61 -23.31 18.43
N TYR A 130 -10.24 -24.12 19.30
CA TYR A 130 -9.83 -24.30 20.68
C TYR A 130 -8.40 -24.83 20.81
N GLU A 131 -8.05 -25.86 20.04
CA GLU A 131 -6.74 -26.52 20.11
C GLU A 131 -5.60 -25.56 19.76
N ASN A 132 -5.78 -24.72 18.74
CA ASN A 132 -4.80 -23.70 18.38
C ASN A 132 -4.63 -22.65 19.50
N GLY A 133 -5.74 -22.18 20.08
CA GLY A 133 -5.72 -21.26 21.21
C GLY A 133 -4.99 -21.85 22.43
N LEU A 134 -5.29 -23.10 22.77
CA LEU A 134 -4.65 -23.83 23.86
C LEU A 134 -3.14 -23.99 23.63
N GLN A 135 -2.73 -24.41 22.43
CA GLN A 135 -1.30 -24.55 22.09
C GLN A 135 -0.57 -23.20 22.22
N LYS A 136 -1.13 -22.11 21.67
CA LYS A 136 -0.57 -20.76 21.81
C LYS A 136 -0.39 -20.36 23.28
N LEU A 137 -1.38 -20.64 24.12
CA LEU A 137 -1.32 -20.34 25.55
C LEU A 137 -0.22 -21.18 26.24
N LEU A 138 -0.11 -22.47 25.91
CA LEU A 138 0.94 -23.34 26.44
C LEU A 138 2.35 -22.88 26.06
N TYR A 139 2.57 -22.33 24.87
CA TYR A 139 3.87 -21.75 24.50
C TYR A 139 4.26 -20.59 25.41
N ILE A 140 3.31 -19.69 25.70
CA ILE A 140 3.51 -18.58 26.63
C ILE A 140 3.81 -19.11 28.04
N LEU A 141 3.00 -20.04 28.53
CA LEU A 141 3.19 -20.61 29.87
C LEU A 141 4.54 -21.33 29.99
N LYS A 142 4.94 -22.12 29.00
CA LYS A 142 6.19 -22.87 29.00
C LYS A 142 7.42 -22.03 28.61
N LYS A 143 7.29 -20.69 28.45
CA LYS A 143 8.35 -19.81 27.91
C LYS A 143 8.99 -20.40 26.64
N GLN A 144 8.22 -21.16 25.88
CA GLN A 144 8.68 -21.81 24.66
C GLN A 144 8.42 -20.85 23.50
N PRO A 145 9.37 -20.73 22.56
CA PRO A 145 9.10 -20.02 21.32
C PRO A 145 7.92 -20.72 20.61
N PHE A 146 6.99 -19.94 20.06
CA PHE A 146 5.93 -20.48 19.23
C PHE A 146 6.53 -21.37 18.12
N PRO A 147 5.93 -22.54 17.83
CA PRO A 147 6.44 -23.51 16.90
C PRO A 147 6.33 -22.90 15.51
N ARG A 148 7.46 -22.77 14.84
CA ARG A 148 7.53 -22.34 13.45
C ARG A 148 7.74 -23.60 12.61
N GLY A 149 7.03 -23.72 11.50
CA GLY A 149 6.99 -24.94 10.67
C GLY A 149 8.39 -25.43 10.30
N THR A 150 8.59 -26.76 10.33
CA THR A 150 9.87 -27.41 10.00
C THR A 150 9.94 -27.78 8.52
N LYS A 151 11.02 -27.34 7.85
CA LYS A 151 11.38 -27.65 6.45
C LYS A 151 11.23 -29.15 6.13
N GLN A 152 10.33 -29.49 5.22
CA GLN A 152 10.58 -30.62 4.32
C GLN A 152 11.35 -30.11 3.10
N SER A 153 12.60 -30.55 2.99
CA SER A 153 13.46 -30.36 1.82
C SER A 153 12.72 -30.75 0.53
N ARG A 154 12.26 -29.76 -0.23
CA ARG A 154 11.95 -29.94 -1.66
C ARG A 154 13.13 -29.38 -2.45
N LYS A 155 13.89 -30.31 -3.07
CA LYS A 155 14.97 -30.00 -4.01
C LYS A 155 14.46 -29.04 -5.08
N LEU A 156 15.02 -27.83 -5.12
CA LEU A 156 14.93 -26.95 -6.28
C LEU A 156 15.60 -27.66 -7.46
N VAL A 157 14.87 -27.79 -8.57
CA VAL A 157 15.45 -28.14 -9.87
C VAL A 157 16.43 -27.01 -10.24
N SER A 158 17.73 -27.31 -10.18
CA SER A 158 18.79 -26.40 -10.58
C SER A 158 18.86 -26.29 -12.10
N ILE A 159 18.84 -25.05 -12.61
CA ILE A 159 19.39 -24.71 -13.93
C ILE A 159 20.93 -24.81 -13.81
N PRO A 160 21.66 -25.42 -14.76
CA PRO A 160 23.11 -25.59 -14.66
C PRO A 160 23.84 -24.29 -15.01
N GLY A 161 24.58 -23.75 -14.04
CA GLY A 161 25.51 -22.63 -14.24
C GLY A 161 25.98 -22.07 -12.89
N PRO A 162 27.28 -21.78 -12.69
CA PRO A 162 27.77 -21.24 -11.43
C PRO A 162 27.41 -19.75 -11.34
N VAL A 163 26.42 -19.42 -10.52
CA VAL A 163 26.18 -18.04 -10.10
C VAL A 163 27.14 -17.74 -8.94
N GLU A 164 28.09 -16.82 -9.14
CA GLU A 164 29.00 -16.37 -8.09
C GLU A 164 28.22 -15.70 -6.94
N ARG A 165 28.22 -16.37 -5.78
CA ARG A 165 27.51 -16.00 -4.55
C ARG A 165 28.21 -14.89 -3.74
N ARG A 166 28.75 -13.85 -4.36
CA ARG A 166 29.52 -12.80 -3.64
C ARG A 166 28.71 -11.64 -3.07
N PHE A 167 27.40 -11.56 -3.33
CA PHE A 167 26.55 -10.44 -2.87
C PHE A 167 25.44 -10.82 -1.88
N LEU A 168 25.52 -12.00 -1.25
CA LEU A 168 24.61 -12.34 -0.14
C LEU A 168 25.32 -11.99 1.18
N PRO A 169 24.77 -11.10 2.02
CA PRO A 169 25.35 -10.78 3.31
C PRO A 169 25.46 -12.03 4.18
N ASP A 170 26.51 -12.04 5.00
CA ASP A 170 26.93 -13.16 5.83
C ASP A 170 25.78 -13.71 6.68
N LYS A 171 25.64 -15.04 6.68
CA LYS A 171 24.56 -15.80 7.32
C LYS A 171 24.66 -15.83 8.84
N GLY A 172 24.68 -14.67 9.50
CA GLY A 172 24.76 -14.56 10.95
C GLY A 172 23.42 -14.65 11.68
N PHE A 173 22.32 -14.21 11.06
CA PHE A 173 21.01 -14.11 11.72
C PHE A 173 19.82 -14.20 10.74
N ILE A 174 19.87 -15.10 9.77
CA ILE A 174 18.65 -15.46 9.01
C ILE A 174 18.00 -16.61 9.79
N SER A 175 17.09 -16.26 10.69
CA SER A 175 16.26 -17.26 11.37
C SER A 175 15.55 -18.13 10.33
N ASP A 176 15.65 -19.46 10.47
CA ASP A 176 14.92 -20.48 9.71
C ASP A 176 13.39 -20.37 9.95
N VAL A 177 12.77 -19.31 9.46
CA VAL A 177 11.34 -19.02 9.66
C VAL A 177 10.62 -19.19 8.33
N GLU A 178 9.78 -20.22 8.25
CA GLU A 178 8.85 -20.41 7.14
C GLU A 178 7.56 -19.62 7.41
N PRO A 179 6.94 -19.03 6.36
CA PRO A 179 5.67 -18.34 6.50
C PRO A 179 4.54 -19.32 6.85
N ASP A 180 3.52 -18.84 7.56
CA ASP A 180 2.34 -19.62 7.90
C ASP A 180 1.59 -20.04 6.64
N GLN A 181 0.99 -21.23 6.64
CA GLN A 181 0.14 -21.74 5.55
C GLN A 181 -1.25 -21.07 5.59
N ILE A 182 -1.28 -19.78 5.27
CA ILE A 182 -2.50 -19.00 5.14
C ILE A 182 -2.66 -18.48 3.72
N GLU A 183 -3.90 -18.29 3.28
CA GLU A 183 -4.15 -17.65 1.99
C GLU A 183 -4.04 -16.12 2.14
N GLU A 184 -3.12 -15.50 1.40
CA GLU A 184 -2.92 -14.05 1.43
C GLU A 184 -3.14 -13.44 0.04
N LEU A 185 -3.79 -12.27 0.00
CA LEU A 185 -4.10 -11.54 -1.23
C LEU A 185 -3.32 -10.23 -1.29
N LEU A 186 -2.30 -10.19 -2.14
CA LEU A 186 -1.50 -8.98 -2.38
C LEU A 186 -2.07 -8.19 -3.55
N GLN A 187 -2.43 -6.93 -3.31
CA GLN A 187 -2.88 -6.01 -4.36
C GLN A 187 -1.68 -5.35 -5.03
N CYS A 188 -1.72 -5.26 -6.37
CA CYS A 188 -0.67 -4.62 -7.14
C CYS A 188 -1.07 -3.20 -7.54
N ASN A 189 -0.08 -2.42 -7.98
CA ASN A 189 -0.25 -1.10 -8.57
C ASN A 189 -0.49 -1.15 -10.09
N LEU A 190 -1.07 -2.26 -10.56
CA LEU A 190 -1.28 -2.59 -11.96
C LEU A 190 -2.77 -2.75 -12.24
N LEU A 191 -3.31 -1.96 -13.17
CA LEU A 191 -4.69 -2.09 -13.64
C LEU A 191 -4.75 -2.84 -14.98
N PRO A 192 -5.37 -4.02 -15.06
CA PRO A 192 -5.41 -4.80 -16.30
C PRO A 192 -6.14 -4.08 -17.44
N PHE A 193 -5.53 -4.06 -18.62
CA PHE A 193 -6.23 -3.70 -19.85
C PHE A 193 -7.25 -4.80 -20.17
N LYS A 194 -8.52 -4.42 -20.31
CA LYS A 194 -9.62 -5.30 -20.70
C LYS A 194 -9.81 -5.36 -22.21
N GLN A 195 -9.52 -4.26 -22.89
CA GLN A 195 -9.58 -4.13 -24.34
C GLN A 195 -8.42 -3.25 -24.81
N LEU A 196 -7.70 -3.72 -25.83
CA LEU A 196 -6.73 -2.95 -26.60
C LEU A 196 -7.39 -2.46 -27.90
N PRO A 197 -6.78 -1.51 -28.64
CA PRO A 197 -7.19 -1.23 -30.00
C PRO A 197 -7.04 -2.51 -30.82
N ASP A 198 -7.99 -2.80 -31.69
CA ASP A 198 -8.01 -4.03 -32.48
C ASP A 198 -6.98 -3.98 -33.61
N VAL A 199 -6.79 -2.81 -34.22
CA VAL A 199 -5.93 -2.59 -35.40
C VAL A 199 -4.94 -1.45 -35.19
N VAL A 200 -3.74 -1.60 -35.74
CA VAL A 200 -2.74 -0.55 -35.93
C VAL A 200 -2.58 -0.27 -37.42
N TYR A 201 -2.72 0.99 -37.79
CA TYR A 201 -2.56 1.47 -39.17
C TYR A 201 -1.13 1.93 -39.42
N ARG A 202 -0.60 1.61 -40.60
CA ARG A 202 0.72 1.99 -41.07
C ARG A 202 0.65 2.52 -42.49
N ALA A 203 1.14 3.73 -42.73
CA ALA A 203 1.22 4.28 -44.08
C ALA A 203 2.55 5.00 -44.29
N PHE A 204 3.08 4.99 -45.50
CA PHE A 204 4.24 5.82 -45.81
C PHE A 204 3.88 7.29 -45.73
N VAL A 205 4.84 8.12 -45.33
CA VAL A 205 4.68 9.58 -45.50
C VAL A 205 4.80 9.93 -46.98
N PHE A 206 4.08 10.96 -47.44
CA PHE A 206 4.23 11.45 -48.80
C PHE A 206 5.69 11.75 -49.15
N GLN A 207 6.07 11.55 -50.41
CA GLN A 207 7.45 11.75 -50.87
C GLN A 207 8.00 13.16 -50.57
N LYS A 208 7.14 14.20 -50.65
CA LYS A 208 7.50 15.58 -50.28
C LYS A 208 7.91 15.75 -48.80
N TYR A 209 7.48 14.84 -47.92
CA TYR A 209 7.82 14.81 -46.50
C TYR A 209 8.79 13.68 -46.13
N ALA A 210 9.36 12.96 -47.11
CA ALA A 210 10.20 11.78 -46.85
C ALA A 210 11.49 12.06 -46.05
N ARG A 211 11.93 13.33 -45.99
CA ARG A 211 13.09 13.78 -45.21
C ARG A 211 12.70 14.39 -43.85
N TYR A 212 11.41 14.61 -43.60
CA TYR A 212 10.95 15.32 -42.41
C TYR A 212 11.09 14.42 -41.18
N GLN A 213 11.58 15.01 -40.10
CA GLN A 213 11.56 14.43 -38.77
C GLN A 213 10.15 14.52 -38.16
N LYS A 214 9.97 13.84 -37.03
CA LYS A 214 8.66 13.76 -36.37
C LYS A 214 8.08 15.13 -36.03
N ASP A 215 8.90 16.06 -35.54
CA ASP A 215 8.41 17.38 -35.14
C ASP A 215 8.07 18.29 -36.33
N GLU A 216 8.78 18.14 -37.46
CA GLU A 216 8.42 18.80 -38.72
C GLU A 216 7.05 18.31 -39.23
N ILE A 217 6.80 16.99 -39.19
CA ILE A 217 5.48 16.42 -39.53
C ILE A 217 4.39 16.96 -38.60
N LYS A 218 4.66 17.07 -37.29
CA LYS A 218 3.72 17.65 -36.33
C LYS A 218 3.36 19.10 -36.69
N ASN A 219 4.32 19.90 -37.14
CA ASN A 219 4.08 21.29 -37.51
C ASN A 219 3.15 21.37 -38.72
N VAL A 220 3.37 20.56 -39.76
CA VAL A 220 2.48 20.47 -40.93
C VAL A 220 1.03 20.18 -40.52
N ILE A 221 0.83 19.23 -39.59
CA ILE A 221 -0.52 18.90 -39.10
C ILE A 221 -1.11 20.04 -38.27
N ARG A 222 -0.30 20.69 -37.43
CA ARG A 222 -0.74 21.78 -36.54
C ARG A 222 -1.21 23.00 -37.33
N ASP A 223 -0.56 23.31 -38.44
CA ASP A 223 -0.91 24.46 -39.28
C ASP A 223 -2.28 24.29 -39.95
N ALA A 224 -2.69 23.04 -40.20
CA ALA A 224 -3.95 22.71 -40.86
C ALA A 224 -5.08 22.26 -39.91
N HIS A 225 -4.76 21.76 -38.72
CA HIS A 225 -5.74 21.18 -37.82
C HIS A 225 -5.49 21.51 -36.34
N LYS A 226 -6.57 21.78 -35.60
CA LYS A 226 -6.53 21.96 -34.14
C LYS A 226 -6.33 20.60 -33.47
N GLY A 227 -5.10 20.30 -33.09
CA GLY A 227 -4.73 19.10 -32.33
C GLY A 227 -4.10 18.00 -33.18
N ILE A 228 -3.11 17.32 -32.60
CA ILE A 228 -2.28 16.32 -33.29
C ILE A 228 -2.61 14.92 -32.74
N PRO A 229 -3.13 14.01 -33.58
CA PRO A 229 -3.36 12.61 -33.21
C PRO A 229 -2.11 11.90 -32.70
N ALA A 230 -2.26 10.80 -31.95
CA ALA A 230 -1.12 10.00 -31.54
C ALA A 230 -0.54 9.25 -32.75
N PHE A 231 0.77 9.43 -32.99
CA PHE A 231 1.48 8.67 -34.01
C PHE A 231 2.97 8.49 -33.69
N ARG A 232 3.54 7.43 -34.26
CA ARG A 232 4.98 7.18 -34.34
C ARG A 232 5.42 7.29 -35.79
N LEU A 233 6.57 7.93 -36.01
CA LEU A 233 7.27 7.92 -37.29
C LEU A 233 8.38 6.87 -37.18
N HIS A 234 8.32 5.81 -37.99
CA HIS A 234 9.33 4.75 -38.00
C HIS A 234 9.55 4.24 -39.41
N LYS A 235 10.82 4.21 -39.87
CA LYS A 235 11.17 3.80 -41.25
C LYS A 235 10.33 4.51 -42.32
N LYS A 236 10.13 5.83 -42.17
CA LYS A 236 9.30 6.69 -43.04
C LYS A 236 7.81 6.30 -43.08
N LYS A 237 7.34 5.44 -42.18
CA LYS A 237 5.93 5.14 -42.00
C LYS A 237 5.37 5.86 -40.78
N ILE A 238 4.19 6.44 -40.93
CA ILE A 238 3.33 6.83 -39.81
C ILE A 238 2.64 5.57 -39.31
N ILE A 239 2.72 5.35 -38.00
CA ILE A 239 2.08 4.23 -37.30
C ILE A 239 1.15 4.82 -36.24
N THR A 240 -0.12 4.42 -36.24
CA THR A 240 -1.15 4.98 -35.35
C THR A 240 -2.29 3.98 -35.08
N PHE A 241 -3.10 4.26 -34.06
CA PHE A 241 -4.39 3.59 -33.85
C PHE A 241 -5.55 4.25 -34.60
N HIS A 242 -5.35 5.45 -35.16
CA HIS A 242 -6.39 6.14 -35.91
C HIS A 242 -6.54 5.51 -37.28
N ASN A 243 -7.77 5.23 -37.68
CA ASN A 243 -8.06 4.77 -39.04
C ASN A 243 -7.58 5.79 -40.09
N LEU A 244 -6.57 5.39 -40.88
CA LEU A 244 -5.99 6.25 -41.91
C LEU A 244 -6.84 6.31 -43.19
N HIS A 245 -7.83 5.44 -43.36
CA HIS A 245 -8.79 5.50 -44.47
C HIS A 245 -9.85 6.59 -44.25
N ALA A 246 -10.00 7.09 -43.03
CA ALA A 246 -10.97 8.12 -42.72
C ALA A 246 -10.48 9.50 -43.22
N SER A 247 -11.33 10.18 -44.00
CA SER A 247 -11.00 11.44 -44.67
C SER A 247 -10.83 12.63 -43.73
N ASP A 248 -11.33 12.53 -42.50
CA ASP A 248 -11.33 13.59 -41.49
C ASP A 248 -10.15 13.48 -40.49
N VAL A 249 -9.31 12.45 -40.61
CA VAL A 249 -8.18 12.26 -39.69
C VAL A 249 -7.03 13.20 -40.08
N PRO A 250 -6.51 14.03 -39.14
CA PRO A 250 -5.46 15.01 -39.45
C PRO A 250 -4.16 14.40 -40.03
N LEU A 251 -3.90 13.13 -39.75
CA LEU A 251 -2.75 12.40 -40.32
C LEU A 251 -2.87 12.20 -41.84
N GLY A 252 -4.09 12.27 -42.39
CA GLY A 252 -4.37 12.20 -43.83
C GLY A 252 -3.60 13.21 -44.69
N LEU A 253 -3.17 14.33 -44.09
CA LEU A 253 -2.41 15.39 -44.76
C LEU A 253 -0.97 15.00 -45.12
N VAL A 254 -0.42 14.02 -44.41
CA VAL A 254 1.00 13.67 -44.46
C VAL A 254 1.26 12.22 -44.89
N VAL A 255 0.23 11.38 -44.93
CA VAL A 255 0.33 9.98 -45.35
C VAL A 255 -0.05 9.78 -46.81
N ASP A 256 0.68 8.90 -47.47
CA ASP A 256 0.33 8.35 -48.77
C ASP A 256 -0.84 7.36 -48.61
N HIS A 257 -1.95 7.64 -49.29
CA HIS A 257 -3.20 6.87 -49.20
C HIS A 257 -3.21 5.65 -50.13
N ASP A 258 -2.28 5.57 -51.07
CA ASP A 258 -2.21 4.47 -52.04
C ASP A 258 -1.85 3.14 -51.36
N TYR A 259 -1.13 3.21 -50.24
CA TYR A 259 -0.72 2.03 -49.47
C TYR A 259 -0.86 2.24 -47.95
N ILE A 260 -2.03 1.88 -47.44
CA ILE A 260 -2.32 1.79 -46.01
C ILE A 260 -2.32 0.31 -45.61
N GLU A 261 -1.47 -0.03 -44.66
CA GLU A 261 -1.33 -1.36 -44.08
C GLU A 261 -2.06 -1.42 -42.73
N GLU A 262 -3.04 -2.31 -42.63
CA GLU A 262 -3.74 -2.62 -41.40
C GLU A 262 -3.15 -3.87 -40.76
N LYS A 263 -2.77 -3.79 -39.48
CA LYS A 263 -2.29 -4.95 -38.73
C LYS A 263 -3.05 -5.13 -37.43
N PRO A 264 -3.58 -6.34 -37.15
CA PRO A 264 -4.16 -6.66 -35.86
C PRO A 264 -3.15 -6.40 -34.74
N THR A 265 -3.54 -5.65 -33.72
CA THR A 265 -2.65 -5.30 -32.60
C THR A 265 -2.09 -6.56 -31.94
N LYS A 266 -2.87 -7.63 -31.82
CA LYS A 266 -2.45 -8.90 -31.21
C LYS A 266 -1.26 -9.54 -31.90
N GLU A 267 -1.18 -9.46 -33.23
CA GLU A 267 -0.06 -9.99 -34.01
C GLU A 267 1.22 -9.18 -33.74
N LEU A 268 1.08 -7.86 -33.65
CA LEU A 268 2.20 -6.96 -33.36
C LEU A 268 2.81 -7.17 -31.97
N LEU A 269 2.07 -7.74 -31.01
CA LEU A 269 2.59 -7.98 -29.66
C LEU A 269 3.59 -9.15 -29.60
N GLN A 270 3.61 -10.01 -30.62
CA GLN A 270 4.51 -11.16 -30.69
C GLN A 270 5.97 -10.73 -30.91
N ASN A 271 6.19 -9.65 -31.65
CA ASN A 271 7.51 -9.10 -31.92
C ASN A 271 7.86 -7.99 -30.91
N VAL A 272 9.06 -8.02 -30.33
CA VAL A 272 9.51 -7.03 -29.33
C VAL A 272 9.54 -5.60 -29.90
N SER A 273 10.01 -5.42 -31.13
CA SER A 273 10.11 -4.11 -31.78
C SER A 273 8.73 -3.49 -32.02
N ASP A 274 7.80 -4.27 -32.59
CA ASP A 274 6.43 -3.83 -32.82
C ASP A 274 5.69 -3.59 -31.50
N ARG A 275 5.90 -4.45 -30.49
CA ARG A 275 5.36 -4.25 -29.14
C ARG A 275 5.84 -2.96 -28.50
N ASN A 276 7.11 -2.58 -28.70
CA ASN A 276 7.61 -1.29 -28.23
C ASN A 276 6.88 -0.12 -28.91
N ILE A 277 6.62 -0.22 -30.22
CA ILE A 277 5.83 0.78 -30.95
C ILE A 277 4.41 0.88 -30.39
N VAL A 278 3.72 -0.25 -30.19
CA VAL A 278 2.36 -0.30 -29.60
C VAL A 278 2.35 0.31 -28.20
N THR A 279 3.29 -0.09 -27.33
CA THR A 279 3.43 0.46 -25.97
C THR A 279 3.60 1.97 -26.00
N SER A 280 4.39 2.44 -26.97
CA SER A 280 4.66 3.85 -27.15
C SER A 280 3.44 4.65 -27.63
N LEU A 281 2.62 4.06 -28.50
CA LEU A 281 1.35 4.64 -28.92
C LEU A 281 0.33 4.66 -27.76
N LEU A 282 0.26 3.58 -26.97
CA LEU A 282 -0.59 3.52 -25.78
C LEU A 282 -0.20 4.62 -24.78
N ASN A 283 1.09 4.79 -24.50
CA ASN A 283 1.56 5.85 -23.61
C ASN A 283 1.22 7.24 -24.15
N MET A 284 1.36 7.48 -25.46
CA MET A 284 0.94 8.75 -26.06
C MET A 284 -0.57 9.04 -25.89
N GLU A 285 -1.41 8.02 -25.92
CA GLU A 285 -2.85 8.18 -25.72
C GLU A 285 -3.23 8.32 -24.24
N ILE A 286 -2.50 7.64 -23.35
CA ILE A 286 -2.59 7.82 -21.91
C ILE A 286 -2.20 9.27 -21.55
N ASP A 287 -1.08 9.77 -22.05
CA ASP A 287 -0.62 11.15 -21.83
C ASP A 287 -1.74 12.14 -22.23
N ARG A 288 -2.28 12.02 -23.46
CA ARG A 288 -3.41 12.85 -23.94
C ARG A 288 -4.65 12.74 -23.06
N PHE A 289 -4.97 11.53 -22.60
CA PHE A 289 -6.10 11.31 -21.71
C PHE A 289 -5.90 12.02 -20.38
N LEU A 290 -4.72 11.93 -19.79
CA LEU A 290 -4.39 12.60 -18.53
C LEU A 290 -4.37 14.12 -18.66
N TYR A 291 -3.87 14.68 -19.76
CA TYR A 291 -3.97 16.12 -20.03
C TYR A 291 -5.43 16.60 -20.10
N ARG A 292 -6.34 15.82 -20.69
CA ARG A 292 -7.78 16.15 -20.71
C ARG A 292 -8.41 16.12 -19.32
N LEU A 293 -7.82 15.42 -18.35
CA LEU A 293 -8.23 15.44 -16.95
C LEU A 293 -7.63 16.63 -16.17
N GLY A 294 -6.87 17.51 -16.83
CA GLY A 294 -6.26 18.69 -16.22
C GLY A 294 -4.95 18.41 -15.48
N LEU A 295 -4.32 17.26 -15.74
CA LEU A 295 -3.00 16.93 -15.18
C LEU A 295 -1.89 17.53 -16.05
N ILE A 296 -0.77 17.85 -15.41
CA ILE A 296 0.45 18.31 -16.08
C ILE A 296 1.45 17.16 -16.08
N LYS A 297 2.13 16.96 -17.21
CA LYS A 297 3.25 16.03 -17.33
C LYS A 297 4.53 16.75 -16.93
N ASP A 298 5.34 16.08 -16.13
CA ASP A 298 6.70 16.53 -15.84
C ASP A 298 7.61 16.24 -17.04
N GLU A 299 7.97 17.31 -17.75
CA GLU A 299 8.83 17.25 -18.93
C GLU A 299 10.34 17.21 -18.58
N THR A 300 10.73 17.35 -17.30
CA THR A 300 12.14 17.23 -16.88
C THR A 300 12.64 15.79 -17.00
N LYS A 301 11.71 14.81 -16.88
CA LYS A 301 11.97 13.37 -16.97
C LYS A 301 10.90 12.70 -17.84
N PRO A 302 10.86 12.98 -19.15
CA PRO A 302 9.72 12.62 -20.01
C PRO A 302 9.48 11.11 -20.11
N ASP A 303 10.52 10.29 -19.97
CA ASP A 303 10.46 8.82 -20.00
C ASP A 303 9.81 8.21 -18.75
N LYS A 304 9.74 8.96 -17.64
CA LYS A 304 9.09 8.48 -16.41
C LYS A 304 7.57 8.50 -16.52
N HIS A 305 7.00 9.26 -17.46
CA HIS A 305 5.56 9.51 -17.55
C HIS A 305 4.98 9.95 -16.20
N ARG A 306 5.67 10.89 -15.53
CA ARG A 306 5.26 11.46 -14.25
C ARG A 306 4.25 12.58 -14.48
N PHE A 307 3.07 12.45 -13.88
CA PHE A 307 1.99 13.43 -13.96
C PHE A 307 1.66 13.95 -12.58
N TYR A 308 1.27 15.22 -12.48
CA TYR A 308 0.92 15.87 -11.22
C TYR A 308 -0.29 16.81 -11.38
N PHE A 309 -0.95 17.11 -10.25
CA PHE A 309 -2.05 18.06 -10.22
C PHE A 309 -1.53 19.50 -10.14
N PRO A 310 -1.97 20.42 -11.01
CA PRO A 310 -1.63 21.83 -10.88
C PRO A 310 -2.41 22.50 -9.74
N PRO A 311 -1.96 23.69 -9.28
CA PRO A 311 -2.76 24.57 -8.45
C PRO A 311 -4.08 24.92 -9.13
N LYS A 312 -5.12 25.16 -8.34
CA LYS A 312 -6.42 25.60 -8.86
C LYS A 312 -6.45 27.12 -8.86
N ASN A 313 -6.23 27.75 -10.01
CA ASN A 313 -6.17 29.21 -10.16
C ASN A 313 -5.16 29.86 -9.19
N GLY A 314 -3.96 29.29 -9.06
CA GLY A 314 -2.94 29.78 -8.12
C GLY A 314 -3.25 29.54 -6.64
N THR A 315 -4.28 28.75 -6.32
CA THR A 315 -4.66 28.38 -4.95
C THR A 315 -4.64 26.87 -4.74
N VAL A 316 -4.91 26.44 -3.51
CA VAL A 316 -4.97 25.03 -3.12
C VAL A 316 -5.95 24.28 -4.02
N ASN A 317 -5.48 23.19 -4.63
CA ASN A 317 -6.35 22.29 -5.39
C ASN A 317 -6.84 21.16 -4.48
N ILE A 318 -8.16 21.05 -4.32
CA ILE A 318 -8.81 20.04 -3.47
C ILE A 318 -9.72 19.19 -4.32
N ILE A 319 -9.53 17.87 -4.23
CA ILE A 319 -10.37 16.88 -4.91
C ILE A 319 -11.17 16.10 -3.89
N TRP A 320 -12.48 16.01 -4.13
CA TRP A 320 -13.40 15.20 -3.35
C TRP A 320 -13.63 13.86 -4.03
N TRP A 321 -13.51 12.78 -3.27
CA TRP A 321 -13.63 11.43 -3.81
C TRP A 321 -14.15 10.45 -2.75
N LYS A 322 -14.37 9.19 -3.12
CA LYS A 322 -14.77 8.13 -2.19
C LYS A 322 -13.70 7.05 -2.18
N ALA A 323 -13.04 6.88 -1.03
CA ALA A 323 -11.97 5.89 -0.86
C ALA A 323 -12.54 4.47 -0.87
N PHE A 324 -13.57 4.23 -0.04
CA PHE A 324 -14.39 3.05 -0.08
C PHE A 324 -15.88 3.38 -0.01
N GLN A 325 -16.40 3.73 1.17
CA GLN A 325 -17.81 4.11 1.36
C GLN A 325 -17.95 5.60 1.68
N LYS A 326 -17.05 6.13 2.51
CA LYS A 326 -17.06 7.53 2.94
C LYS A 326 -16.47 8.46 1.88
N ARG A 327 -16.97 9.70 1.85
CA ARG A 327 -16.44 10.76 1.00
C ARG A 327 -15.30 11.46 1.75
N ALA A 328 -14.15 11.59 1.11
CA ALA A 328 -12.97 12.26 1.64
C ALA A 328 -12.53 13.40 0.69
N SER A 329 -11.86 14.41 1.26
CA SER A 329 -11.17 15.45 0.49
C SER A 329 -9.67 15.21 0.52
N ARG A 330 -9.00 15.42 -0.61
CA ARG A 330 -7.54 15.41 -0.70
C ARG A 330 -7.03 16.73 -1.27
N LYS A 331 -6.04 17.34 -0.60
CA LYS A 331 -5.32 18.51 -1.11
C LYS A 331 -4.24 18.01 -2.07
N VAL A 332 -4.48 18.10 -3.36
CA VAL A 332 -3.59 17.55 -4.40
C VAL A 332 -2.54 18.52 -4.90
N ALA A 333 -2.75 19.82 -4.67
CA ALA A 333 -1.71 20.84 -4.83
C ALA A 333 -1.87 21.86 -3.70
N LYS A 334 -0.78 22.18 -2.99
CA LYS A 334 -0.81 23.09 -1.82
C LYS A 334 0.52 23.85 -1.71
N PRO A 335 0.51 25.17 -1.42
CA PRO A 335 1.72 25.87 -1.02
C PRO A 335 2.08 25.50 0.42
N CYS A 336 3.34 25.15 0.65
CA CYS A 336 3.97 25.02 1.96
C CYS A 336 4.56 26.38 2.33
N LYS A 337 4.14 26.94 3.46
CA LYS A 337 4.49 28.31 3.84
C LYS A 337 5.22 28.36 5.18
N LYS A 338 6.22 29.23 5.28
CA LYS A 338 6.90 29.61 6.52
C LYS A 338 6.69 31.11 6.74
N ASP A 339 6.22 31.52 7.92
CA ASP A 339 6.04 32.94 8.28
C ASP A 339 5.26 33.80 7.25
N GLY A 340 4.38 33.16 6.47
CA GLY A 340 3.56 33.80 5.43
C GLY A 340 4.12 33.71 4.02
N GLU A 341 5.42 33.43 3.88
CA GLU A 341 6.11 33.25 2.60
C GLU A 341 5.99 31.80 2.09
N VAL A 342 5.94 31.64 0.76
CA VAL A 342 5.84 30.32 0.13
C VAL A 342 7.25 29.79 -0.07
N MET A 343 7.59 28.71 0.63
CA MET A 343 8.88 28.02 0.44
C MET A 343 8.86 27.20 -0.85
N PHE A 344 7.78 26.45 -1.05
CA PHE A 344 7.53 25.64 -2.24
C PHE A 344 6.07 25.21 -2.27
N TRP A 345 5.63 24.69 -3.40
CA TRP A 345 4.38 23.97 -3.58
C TRP A 345 4.62 22.48 -3.67
N ARG A 346 3.75 21.71 -3.03
CA ARG A 346 3.68 20.26 -3.16
C ARG A 346 2.54 19.85 -4.08
N HIS A 347 2.79 18.83 -4.90
CA HIS A 347 1.83 18.29 -5.85
C HIS A 347 1.78 16.76 -5.71
N ALA A 348 0.58 16.23 -5.50
CA ALA A 348 0.35 14.80 -5.61
C ALA A 348 0.62 14.38 -7.06
N ALA A 349 1.49 13.38 -7.24
CA ALA A 349 1.95 12.94 -8.54
C ALA A 349 1.89 11.41 -8.67
N ALA A 350 2.02 10.91 -9.90
CA ALA A 350 2.20 9.50 -10.17
C ALA A 350 2.93 9.27 -11.50
N ASN A 351 3.77 8.25 -11.56
CA ASN A 351 4.25 7.69 -12.83
C ASN A 351 3.13 6.81 -13.38
N ILE A 352 2.53 7.20 -14.51
CA ILE A 352 1.40 6.50 -15.12
C ILE A 352 1.77 6.08 -16.54
N LYS A 353 1.90 4.77 -16.78
CA LYS A 353 2.28 4.24 -18.10
C LYS A 353 1.70 2.87 -18.39
N ALA A 354 1.59 2.54 -19.67
CA ALA A 354 1.35 1.18 -20.11
C ALA A 354 2.60 0.31 -19.85
N MET A 355 2.37 -0.86 -19.29
CA MET A 355 3.39 -1.88 -19.00
C MET A 355 2.93 -3.21 -19.59
N TYR A 356 3.84 -3.91 -20.28
CA TYR A 356 3.60 -5.26 -20.76
C TYR A 356 4.27 -6.27 -19.84
N LEU A 357 3.49 -7.19 -19.27
CA LEU A 357 3.97 -8.21 -18.35
C LEU A 357 3.24 -9.53 -18.60
N GLN A 358 3.99 -10.62 -18.74
CA GLN A 358 3.44 -11.98 -18.87
C GLN A 358 2.32 -12.10 -19.92
N GLY A 359 2.53 -11.54 -21.11
CA GLY A 359 1.57 -11.63 -22.22
C GLY A 359 0.41 -10.62 -22.18
N LYS A 360 0.36 -9.72 -21.20
CA LYS A 360 -0.77 -8.80 -20.99
C LYS A 360 -0.30 -7.38 -20.73
N TYR A 361 -1.16 -6.42 -21.10
CA TYR A 361 -0.95 -5.02 -20.75
C TYR A 361 -1.64 -4.64 -19.44
N TYR A 362 -0.95 -3.79 -18.69
CA TYR A 362 -1.41 -3.18 -17.46
C TYR A 362 -1.13 -1.68 -17.49
N LEU A 363 -2.01 -0.90 -16.87
CA LEU A 363 -1.71 0.49 -16.55
C LEU A 363 -0.99 0.46 -15.21
N HIS A 364 0.29 0.77 -15.24
CA HIS A 364 1.10 0.90 -14.05
C HIS A 364 0.91 2.30 -13.46
N ILE A 365 0.58 2.36 -12.17
CA ILE A 365 0.41 3.60 -11.42
C ILE A 365 1.38 3.54 -10.24
N GLU A 366 2.35 4.43 -10.21
CA GLU A 366 3.30 4.53 -9.10
C GLU A 366 3.18 5.93 -8.49
N PRO A 367 2.46 6.07 -7.36
CA PRO A 367 2.32 7.34 -6.66
C PRO A 367 3.68 7.92 -6.27
N THR A 368 3.81 9.24 -6.36
CA THR A 368 5.01 10.00 -6.00
C THR A 368 4.62 11.45 -5.72
N TRP A 369 5.60 12.29 -5.42
CA TRP A 369 5.43 13.74 -5.28
C TRP A 369 6.21 14.51 -6.34
N VAL A 370 5.70 15.69 -6.68
CA VAL A 370 6.39 16.74 -7.44
C VAL A 370 6.35 18.01 -6.61
N PHE A 371 7.43 18.78 -6.64
CA PHE A 371 7.56 20.04 -5.93
C PHE A 371 7.87 21.14 -6.93
N THR A 372 7.31 22.32 -6.73
CA THR A 372 7.56 23.49 -7.57
C THR A 372 7.76 24.72 -6.69
N GLU A 373 8.49 25.73 -7.15
CA GLU A 373 8.73 26.96 -6.36
C GLU A 373 7.43 27.77 -6.20
N ASP A 374 6.73 28.00 -7.30
CA ASP A 374 5.61 28.94 -7.43
C ASP A 374 4.26 28.28 -7.75
N GLY A 375 4.24 26.95 -7.85
CA GLY A 375 3.09 26.15 -8.29
C GLY A 375 3.20 25.67 -9.75
N SER A 376 4.24 26.10 -10.48
CA SER A 376 4.45 25.81 -11.89
C SER A 376 5.88 25.34 -12.20
N THR A 377 6.90 26.02 -11.67
CA THR A 377 8.32 25.77 -11.94
C THR A 377 8.85 24.62 -11.10
N ILE A 378 9.13 23.47 -11.72
CA ILE A 378 9.52 22.24 -11.03
C ILE A 378 10.89 22.37 -10.38
N ILE A 379 10.97 22.08 -9.09
CA ILE A 379 12.23 21.95 -8.34
C ILE A 379 12.89 20.64 -8.77
N THR A 380 14.17 20.71 -9.11
CA THR A 380 14.97 19.54 -9.52
C THR A 380 16.19 19.35 -8.60
N GLY A 381 17.19 18.55 -9.02
CA GLY A 381 18.41 18.36 -8.25
C GLY A 381 18.26 17.62 -6.91
N ALA A 382 19.19 17.88 -5.99
CA ALA A 382 19.30 17.22 -4.70
C ALA A 382 18.13 17.57 -3.77
N LEU A 383 17.69 18.83 -3.77
CA LEU A 383 16.57 19.31 -2.97
C LEU A 383 15.27 18.56 -3.29
N ALA A 384 14.96 18.37 -4.58
CA ALA A 384 13.81 17.57 -5.00
C ALA A 384 13.87 16.12 -4.49
N GLY A 385 15.07 15.53 -4.46
CA GLY A 385 15.31 14.19 -3.91
C GLY A 385 15.06 14.12 -2.41
N LYS A 386 15.62 15.06 -1.63
CA LYS A 386 15.41 15.16 -0.18
C LYS A 386 13.92 15.28 0.16
N LEU A 387 13.22 16.21 -0.51
CA LEU A 387 11.78 16.42 -0.32
C LEU A 387 10.96 15.17 -0.68
N ALA A 388 11.27 14.51 -1.80
CA ALA A 388 10.57 13.30 -2.22
C ALA A 388 10.73 12.15 -1.22
N ILE A 389 11.93 11.93 -0.68
CA ILE A 389 12.20 10.89 0.33
C ILE A 389 11.41 11.18 1.61
N ARG A 390 11.39 12.44 2.07
CA ARG A 390 10.64 12.81 3.29
C ARG A 390 9.14 12.62 3.12
N TRP A 391 8.58 13.01 1.97
CA TRP A 391 7.13 12.89 1.72
C TRP A 391 6.68 11.45 1.44
N ALA A 392 7.47 10.66 0.71
CA ALA A 392 7.12 9.28 0.38
C ALA A 392 7.56 8.26 1.46
N GLY A 393 8.56 8.59 2.28
CA GLY A 393 9.16 7.67 3.27
C GLY A 393 8.21 7.15 4.35
N PRO A 394 7.27 7.96 4.89
CA PRO A 394 6.26 7.49 5.83
C PRO A 394 5.23 6.54 5.21
N GLU A 395 5.07 6.54 3.87
CA GLU A 395 4.03 5.76 3.22
C GLU A 395 4.25 4.25 3.43
N ARG A 396 3.15 3.53 3.69
CA ARG A 396 3.11 2.06 3.83
C ARG A 396 2.12 1.49 2.82
N ASN A 397 2.08 0.16 2.72
CA ASN A 397 1.29 -0.55 1.70
C ASN A 397 -0.18 -0.09 1.62
N LEU A 398 -0.82 0.20 2.77
CA LEU A 398 -2.21 0.67 2.80
C LEU A 398 -2.35 2.09 2.23
N GLY A 399 -1.46 3.00 2.60
CA GLY A 399 -1.39 4.35 2.02
C GLY A 399 -1.09 4.35 0.52
N ILE A 400 -0.17 3.49 0.06
CA ILE A 400 0.09 3.29 -1.38
C ILE A 400 -1.16 2.80 -2.09
N LEU A 401 -1.88 1.82 -1.52
CA LEU A 401 -3.15 1.34 -2.06
C LEU A 401 -4.20 2.45 -2.11
N TYR A 402 -4.31 3.27 -1.06
CA TYR A 402 -5.18 4.45 -1.04
C TYR A 402 -4.85 5.41 -2.18
N HIS A 403 -3.57 5.70 -2.43
CA HIS A 403 -3.15 6.55 -3.55
C HIS A 403 -3.47 5.92 -4.92
N ILE A 404 -3.23 4.63 -5.12
CA ILE A 404 -3.59 3.93 -6.37
C ILE A 404 -5.11 4.01 -6.60
N ARG A 405 -5.91 3.83 -5.54
CA ARG A 405 -7.38 3.94 -5.60
C ARG A 405 -7.82 5.36 -5.92
N PHE A 406 -7.18 6.37 -5.32
CA PHE A 406 -7.39 7.76 -5.63
C PHE A 406 -7.18 8.02 -7.13
N TRP A 407 -6.00 7.71 -7.66
CA TRP A 407 -5.67 7.89 -9.09
C TRP A 407 -6.63 7.13 -10.01
N THR A 408 -6.98 5.89 -9.65
CA THR A 408 -7.99 5.10 -10.37
C THR A 408 -9.33 5.80 -10.42
N SER A 409 -9.76 6.43 -9.31
CA SER A 409 -11.04 7.14 -9.23
C SER A 409 -11.09 8.39 -10.12
N ILE A 410 -9.96 9.10 -10.27
CA ILE A 410 -9.83 10.27 -11.15
C ILE A 410 -9.95 9.87 -12.62
N MET A 411 -9.35 8.73 -13.00
CA MET A 411 -9.39 8.23 -14.36
C MET A 411 -10.68 7.49 -14.72
N ARG A 412 -11.51 7.13 -13.73
CA ARG A 412 -12.71 6.31 -13.94
C ARG A 412 -13.82 7.09 -14.63
N GLY A 413 -14.32 6.55 -15.74
CA GLY A 413 -15.48 7.07 -16.44
C GLY A 413 -16.81 6.66 -15.79
N LYS A 414 -17.93 7.19 -16.31
CA LYS A 414 -19.29 6.91 -15.80
C LYS A 414 -19.65 5.41 -15.80
N SER A 415 -19.09 4.62 -16.73
CA SER A 415 -19.32 3.18 -16.86
C SER A 415 -18.60 2.33 -15.80
N GLY A 416 -17.82 2.95 -14.90
CA GLY A 416 -17.06 2.23 -13.87
C GLY A 416 -15.70 1.67 -14.34
N THR A 417 -15.40 1.77 -15.64
CA THR A 417 -14.09 1.45 -16.24
C THR A 417 -13.37 2.73 -16.65
N ILE A 418 -12.06 2.64 -16.84
CA ILE A 418 -11.29 3.71 -17.50
C ILE A 418 -11.40 3.46 -19.00
N VAL A 419 -11.81 4.46 -19.77
CA VAL A 419 -11.96 4.37 -21.23
C VAL A 419 -11.12 5.47 -21.87
N ILE A 420 -10.16 5.08 -22.69
CA ILE A 420 -9.26 5.98 -23.41
C ILE A 420 -9.58 5.84 -24.90
N LYS A 421 -10.01 6.94 -25.53
CA LYS A 421 -10.17 7.00 -26.98
C LYS A 421 -8.80 6.97 -27.65
N THR A 422 -8.63 6.10 -28.64
CA THR A 422 -7.39 5.92 -29.42
C THR A 422 -7.73 6.01 -30.91
N GLY A 423 -8.12 7.21 -31.34
CA GLY A 423 -8.77 7.44 -32.62
C GLY A 423 -10.25 7.03 -32.61
N ASP A 424 -10.65 6.25 -33.61
CA ASP A 424 -11.97 5.63 -33.77
C ASP A 424 -12.15 4.38 -32.90
N GLN A 425 -11.05 3.89 -32.31
CA GLN A 425 -11.02 2.74 -31.41
C GLN A 425 -10.95 3.17 -29.94
N ASN A 426 -11.12 2.21 -29.03
CA ASN A 426 -11.03 2.46 -27.59
C ASN A 426 -10.16 1.45 -26.86
N VAL A 427 -9.40 1.94 -25.90
CA VAL A 427 -8.80 1.16 -24.83
C VAL A 427 -9.73 1.15 -23.62
N LYS A 428 -9.97 -0.02 -23.04
CA LYS A 428 -10.71 -0.17 -21.78
C LYS A 428 -9.79 -0.77 -20.72
N ILE A 429 -9.71 -0.13 -19.56
CA ILE A 429 -8.87 -0.56 -18.45
C ILE A 429 -9.75 -0.79 -17.21
N SER A 430 -9.46 -1.88 -16.51
CA SER A 430 -10.11 -2.25 -15.25
C SER A 430 -9.85 -1.22 -14.16
N THR A 431 -10.85 -0.93 -13.32
CA THR A 431 -10.64 -0.18 -12.07
C THR A 431 -10.35 -1.07 -10.88
N ARG A 432 -10.35 -2.40 -11.08
CA ARG A 432 -9.87 -3.39 -10.11
C ARG A 432 -8.41 -3.69 -10.41
N PRO A 433 -7.48 -3.44 -9.47
CA PRO A 433 -6.09 -3.83 -9.61
C PRO A 433 -5.93 -5.33 -9.80
N ALA A 434 -4.83 -5.71 -10.45
CA ALA A 434 -4.34 -7.07 -10.41
C ALA A 434 -3.96 -7.43 -8.97
N PHE A 435 -4.09 -8.71 -8.65
CA PHE A 435 -3.71 -9.23 -7.35
C PHE A 435 -2.97 -10.55 -7.53
N VAL A 436 -2.13 -10.87 -6.55
CA VAL A 436 -1.48 -12.16 -6.41
C VAL A 436 -2.09 -12.85 -5.19
N ARG A 437 -2.38 -14.13 -5.34
CA ARG A 437 -2.83 -15.00 -4.25
C ARG A 437 -1.67 -15.90 -3.85
N LEU A 438 -1.24 -15.77 -2.61
CA LEU A 438 -0.19 -16.59 -2.02
C LEU A 438 -0.83 -17.65 -1.13
N SER A 439 -0.22 -18.82 -1.07
CA SER A 439 -0.61 -19.92 -0.17
C SER A 439 0.14 -19.87 1.16
N PHE A 440 0.78 -18.74 1.46
CA PHE A 440 1.50 -18.51 2.70
C PHE A 440 1.46 -17.02 3.09
N GLY A 441 1.67 -16.71 4.37
CA GLY A 441 1.66 -15.36 4.92
C GLY A 441 1.99 -15.33 6.41
N ILE A 442 1.56 -14.28 7.12
CA ILE A 442 1.66 -14.17 8.59
C ILE A 442 0.27 -14.36 9.20
N ALA A 443 0.08 -15.43 9.98
CA ALA A 443 -1.18 -15.69 10.67
C ALA A 443 -1.52 -14.54 11.62
N ASP A 444 -2.81 -14.21 11.71
CA ASP A 444 -3.36 -13.12 12.54
C ASP A 444 -2.94 -11.68 12.16
N ASP A 445 -2.13 -11.47 11.10
CA ASP A 445 -1.79 -10.14 10.53
C ASP A 445 -2.60 -9.77 9.28
N GLN A 446 -3.67 -10.52 9.01
CA GLN A 446 -4.49 -10.35 7.82
C GLN A 446 -5.34 -9.07 7.92
N LYS A 447 -4.87 -7.98 7.30
CA LYS A 447 -5.69 -6.78 7.11
C LYS A 447 -6.68 -6.98 5.95
N LYS A 448 -7.86 -6.36 6.04
CA LYS A 448 -8.82 -6.23 4.92
C LYS A 448 -8.58 -4.87 4.23
N PRO A 449 -7.64 -4.75 3.28
CA PRO A 449 -7.07 -3.46 2.91
C PRO A 449 -8.12 -2.51 2.32
N MET A 450 -9.10 -3.05 1.58
CA MET A 450 -10.17 -2.24 0.98
C MET A 450 -11.12 -1.65 2.03
N ALA A 451 -11.42 -2.37 3.10
CA ALA A 451 -12.33 -1.90 4.15
C ALA A 451 -11.68 -0.81 5.01
N SER A 452 -10.35 -0.85 5.16
CA SER A 452 -9.57 0.11 5.94
C SER A 452 -9.26 1.42 5.20
N LEU A 453 -9.60 1.56 3.92
CA LEU A 453 -9.25 2.76 3.14
C LEU A 453 -9.94 4.04 3.64
N ASP A 454 -11.12 3.92 4.22
CA ASP A 454 -11.84 5.08 4.75
C ASP A 454 -11.17 5.62 6.03
N GLU A 455 -10.61 4.74 6.87
CA GLU A 455 -9.82 5.12 8.06
C GLU A 455 -8.44 5.68 7.66
N GLU A 456 -7.81 5.06 6.67
CA GLU A 456 -6.51 5.49 6.13
C GLU A 456 -6.55 6.93 5.59
N ALA A 457 -7.70 7.36 5.05
CA ALA A 457 -7.89 8.73 4.55
C ALA A 457 -7.62 9.79 5.63
N GLU A 458 -8.05 9.53 6.87
CA GLU A 458 -7.87 10.45 8.00
C GLU A 458 -6.42 10.45 8.48
N ILE A 459 -5.77 9.28 8.49
CA ILE A 459 -4.37 9.11 8.86
C ILE A 459 -3.48 9.88 7.88
N ILE A 460 -3.63 9.64 6.58
CA ILE A 460 -2.87 10.33 5.53
C ILE A 460 -3.01 11.85 5.63
N THR A 461 -4.22 12.34 5.91
CA THR A 461 -4.45 13.79 6.04
C THR A 461 -3.69 14.38 7.22
N LYS A 462 -3.59 13.64 8.34
CA LYS A 462 -2.80 14.04 9.50
C LYS A 462 -1.30 13.96 9.20
N ASP A 463 -0.83 12.86 8.63
CA ASP A 463 0.57 12.64 8.30
C ASP A 463 1.09 13.69 7.31
N GLU A 464 0.34 13.99 6.24
CA GLU A 464 0.69 15.05 5.29
C GLU A 464 0.81 16.43 5.98
N LYS A 465 -0.01 16.69 7.00
CA LYS A 465 0.06 17.95 7.77
C LYS A 465 1.29 17.96 8.68
N THR A 466 1.52 16.89 9.42
CA THR A 466 2.69 16.76 10.29
C THR A 466 4.00 16.87 9.51
N MET A 467 4.08 16.24 8.33
CA MET A 467 5.27 16.33 7.46
C MET A 467 5.49 17.76 6.93
N GLU A 468 4.42 18.47 6.60
CA GLU A 468 4.50 19.87 6.21
C GLU A 468 5.06 20.74 7.34
N ASP A 469 4.53 20.59 8.55
CA ASP A 469 4.99 21.34 9.73
C ASP A 469 6.47 21.03 10.05
N LEU A 470 6.89 19.77 9.90
CA LEU A 470 8.28 19.34 10.11
C LEU A 470 9.25 19.95 9.09
N ILE A 471 8.91 19.94 7.81
CA ILE A 471 9.79 20.44 6.73
C ILE A 471 9.88 21.97 6.78
N VAL A 472 8.76 22.65 7.04
CA VAL A 472 8.75 24.11 7.21
C VAL A 472 9.55 24.53 8.45
N GLY A 473 9.56 23.71 9.50
CA GLY A 473 10.34 23.95 10.71
C GLY A 473 11.84 23.67 10.60
N SER A 474 12.31 22.92 9.58
CA SER A 474 13.72 22.58 9.40
C SER A 474 14.40 23.50 8.37
N GLU A 475 15.05 24.57 8.84
CA GLU A 475 15.76 25.59 8.05
C GLU A 475 16.94 25.03 7.23
N ALA A 476 17.64 24.04 7.78
CA ALA A 476 18.89 23.50 7.24
C ALA A 476 18.80 22.85 5.84
N ASP A 477 17.61 22.47 5.37
CA ASP A 477 17.50 21.75 4.09
C ASP A 477 17.56 22.63 2.85
N PHE A 478 17.24 23.92 2.99
CA PHE A 478 17.29 24.91 1.91
C PHE A 478 18.64 25.65 1.90
N GLU A 479 19.24 25.89 3.08
CA GLU A 479 20.56 26.52 3.21
C GLU A 479 21.70 25.62 2.70
N ASP A 480 21.66 24.30 2.98
CA ASP A 480 22.67 23.34 2.47
C ASP A 480 22.69 23.20 0.94
N SER A 481 21.59 23.55 0.25
CA SER A 481 21.53 23.50 -1.22
C SER A 481 22.09 24.75 -1.88
N GLU A 482 21.83 25.94 -1.32
CA GLU A 482 22.40 27.20 -1.83
C GLU A 482 23.93 27.19 -1.72
N SER A 483 24.49 26.71 -0.60
CA SER A 483 25.94 26.61 -0.43
C SER A 483 26.59 25.64 -1.42
N SER A 484 25.86 24.61 -1.87
CA SER A 484 26.37 23.64 -2.84
C SER A 484 26.26 24.09 -4.30
N GLU A 485 25.37 25.04 -4.61
CA GLU A 485 25.25 25.64 -5.95
C GLU A 485 26.24 26.81 -6.11
N GLU A 486 26.46 27.64 -5.08
CA GLU A 486 27.49 28.70 -5.11
C GLU A 486 28.91 28.15 -5.28
N THR A 487 29.21 26.99 -4.67
CA THR A 487 30.54 26.36 -4.82
C THR A 487 30.78 25.81 -6.23
N ILE A 488 29.71 25.53 -7.00
CA ILE A 488 29.84 25.00 -8.37
C ILE A 488 29.99 26.15 -9.37
N GLU A 489 29.38 27.32 -9.15
CA GLU A 489 29.56 28.48 -10.05
C GLU A 489 30.97 29.10 -9.95
N GLU A 490 31.62 29.06 -8.77
CA GLU A 490 33.00 29.56 -8.63
C GLU A 490 34.07 28.66 -9.29
N GLU A 491 33.81 27.35 -9.47
CA GLU A 491 34.77 26.44 -10.13
C GLU A 491 34.75 26.50 -11.67
N TYR A 492 33.82 27.25 -12.29
CA TYR A 492 33.72 27.41 -13.74
C TYR A 492 34.23 28.76 -14.29
N GLU A 493 34.68 29.69 -13.43
CA GLU A 493 35.36 30.92 -13.87
C GLU A 493 36.90 30.81 -13.90
N GLU A 494 37.49 29.70 -13.46
CA GLU A 494 38.94 29.44 -13.55
C GLU A 494 39.29 28.13 -14.30
N VAL A 495 38.85 27.94 -15.56
CA VAL A 495 39.50 26.99 -16.51
C VAL A 495 39.50 27.51 -17.94
#